data_AF-C5RA76-F1
#
_entry.id   AF-C5RA76-F1
#
_cell.length_a   1.000
_cell.length_b   1.000
_cell.length_c   1.000
_cell.angle_alpha   90.00
_cell.angle_beta   90.00
_cell.angle_gamma   90.00
#
_symmetry.space_group_name_H-M   'P 1'
#
loop_
_entity.id
_entity.type
_entity.pdbx_description
1 polymer ?
#
loop_
_entity_poly.entity_id
_entity_poly.type
_entity_poly.pdbx_seq_one_letter_code
_entity_poly.pdbx_strand_id
1 'polypeptide(L)'
;MSDKKWIDYGALILSGISIVIAGLSASYQWQQSTRYSDNTHQVLINSAKLGMYDLYLMNYKVANVTDGTLDYGQLEIQLESLHQNLATIKSIDPTTLPKDDAINYQVYREDLNTVITMINSYVDAMREDTSKKINNSEKLNSQEATRNNFRYGYSITNKILERDKTELVQHKDLYENGDKLAIKEMEDKK
;
A
#
# COMPACT_ATOMS: atom_id res chain seq x y z
N MET A 1 7.16 -2.23 40.15
CA MET A 1 7.84 -1.12 39.43
C MET A 1 8.67 -1.74 38.32
N SER A 2 8.06 -1.78 37.15
CA SER A 2 8.30 -2.70 36.04
C SER A 2 8.71 -1.96 34.77
N ASP A 3 9.36 -0.81 34.88
CA ASP A 3 9.32 0.17 33.78
C ASP A 3 10.69 0.49 33.17
N LYS A 4 11.76 -0.19 33.60
CA LYS A 4 13.12 0.07 33.10
C LYS A 4 13.70 -0.98 32.14
N LYS A 5 13.05 -2.15 31.95
CA LYS A 5 13.56 -3.19 31.04
C LYS A 5 13.00 -3.14 29.61
N TRP A 6 11.98 -2.34 29.36
CA TRP A 6 11.34 -2.21 28.03
C TRP A 6 12.00 -1.16 27.13
N ILE A 7 12.69 -0.18 27.71
CA ILE A 7 13.35 0.91 26.96
C ILE A 7 14.72 0.46 26.40
N ASP A 8 15.41 -0.45 27.08
CA ASP A 8 16.73 -0.94 26.62
C ASP A 8 16.65 -1.92 25.44
N TYR A 9 15.52 -2.64 25.26
CA TYR A 9 15.31 -3.50 24.08
C TYR A 9 14.89 -2.72 22.83
N GLY A 10 14.22 -1.57 22.99
CA GLY A 10 13.85 -0.69 21.88
C GLY A 10 15.05 0.08 21.29
N ALA A 11 16.00 0.48 22.13
CA ALA A 11 17.20 1.20 21.71
C ALA A 11 18.24 0.29 21.00
N LEU A 12 18.33 -0.98 21.37
CA LEU A 12 19.25 -1.97 20.77
C LEU A 12 18.87 -2.36 19.34
N ILE A 13 17.59 -2.32 18.98
CA ILE A 13 17.11 -2.62 17.62
C ILE A 13 17.36 -1.42 16.67
N LEU A 14 17.27 -0.19 17.18
CA LEU A 14 17.49 1.04 16.40
C LEU A 14 18.97 1.39 16.20
N SER A 15 19.88 0.96 17.08
CA SER A 15 21.32 1.20 16.95
C SER A 15 22.04 0.20 16.01
N GLY A 16 21.43 -0.94 15.71
CA GLY A 16 22.01 -1.94 14.78
C GLY A 16 22.00 -1.53 13.31
N ILE A 17 21.11 -0.59 12.95
CA ILE A 17 20.87 -0.18 11.55
C ILE A 17 21.88 0.89 11.10
N SER A 18 22.46 1.68 12.01
CA SER A 18 23.24 2.87 11.69
C SER A 18 24.75 2.63 11.45
N ILE A 19 25.34 1.55 11.98
CA ILE A 19 26.80 1.31 11.94
C ILE A 19 27.28 0.65 10.62
N VAL A 20 26.38 0.05 9.84
CA VAL A 20 26.72 -0.56 8.53
C VAL A 20 26.98 0.47 7.42
N ILE A 21 26.63 1.74 7.67
CA ILE A 21 26.42 2.76 6.62
C ILE A 21 27.72 3.44 6.12
N ALA A 22 28.84 3.40 6.85
CA ALA A 22 29.97 4.30 6.58
C ALA A 22 31.18 3.75 5.80
N GLY A 23 31.39 2.43 5.69
CA GLY A 23 32.72 1.87 5.34
C GLY A 23 32.99 1.47 3.88
N LEU A 24 32.02 1.54 2.99
CA LEU A 24 32.12 0.98 1.64
C LEU A 24 31.70 2.10 0.68
N SER A 25 32.60 2.78 -0.05
CA SER A 25 32.22 4.11 -0.61
C SER A 25 32.46 4.33 -2.11
N ALA A 26 33.09 3.43 -2.86
CA ALA A 26 33.27 3.62 -4.32
C ALA A 26 33.00 2.36 -5.15
N SER A 27 33.60 1.22 -4.83
CA SER A 27 33.14 -0.10 -5.31
C SER A 27 31.79 -0.50 -4.70
N TYR A 28 31.47 0.10 -3.55
CA TYR A 28 30.14 0.05 -2.97
C TYR A 28 29.14 0.81 -3.81
N GLN A 29 29.40 1.98 -4.40
CA GLN A 29 28.36 2.72 -5.13
C GLN A 29 27.71 1.92 -6.26
N TRP A 30 28.45 1.03 -6.93
CA TRP A 30 27.90 0.16 -7.98
C TRP A 30 27.24 -1.13 -7.42
N GLN A 31 27.82 -1.72 -6.37
CA GLN A 31 27.16 -2.77 -5.57
C GLN A 31 25.97 -2.24 -4.76
N GLN A 32 25.90 -0.94 -4.53
CA GLN A 32 24.93 -0.22 -3.71
C GLN A 32 23.83 0.29 -4.61
N SER A 33 24.08 0.68 -5.87
CA SER A 33 22.99 0.92 -6.82
C SER A 33 22.25 -0.38 -7.14
N THR A 34 22.96 -1.50 -7.30
CA THR A 34 22.36 -2.84 -7.47
C THR A 34 21.67 -3.33 -6.20
N ARG A 35 22.31 -3.26 -5.02
CA ARG A 35 21.65 -3.60 -3.74
C ARG A 35 20.51 -2.64 -3.38
N TYR A 36 20.59 -1.36 -3.74
CA TYR A 36 19.52 -0.37 -3.50
C TYR A 36 18.35 -0.59 -4.46
N SER A 37 18.64 -0.99 -5.71
CA SER A 37 17.65 -1.52 -6.65
C SER A 37 16.97 -2.77 -6.09
N ASP A 38 17.72 -3.80 -5.69
CA ASP A 38 17.17 -5.03 -5.11
C ASP A 38 16.35 -4.75 -3.83
N ASN A 39 16.85 -3.86 -2.96
CA ASN A 39 16.15 -3.45 -1.75
C ASN A 39 14.88 -2.67 -2.07
N THR A 40 14.93 -1.75 -3.03
CA THR A 40 13.77 -0.95 -3.46
C THR A 40 12.73 -1.87 -4.06
N HIS A 41 13.13 -2.77 -4.95
CA HIS A 41 12.27 -3.78 -5.56
C HIS A 41 11.59 -4.65 -4.50
N GLN A 42 12.33 -5.12 -3.50
CA GLN A 42 11.79 -5.86 -2.38
C GLN A 42 10.85 -5.02 -1.51
N VAL A 43 11.14 -3.72 -1.33
CA VAL A 43 10.26 -2.77 -0.63
C VAL A 43 8.94 -2.60 -1.39
N LEU A 44 8.95 -2.49 -2.72
CA LEU A 44 7.73 -2.42 -3.53
C LEU A 44 6.89 -3.70 -3.40
N ILE A 45 7.53 -4.88 -3.47
CA ILE A 45 6.85 -6.18 -3.25
C ILE A 45 6.24 -6.26 -1.85
N ASN A 46 6.96 -5.84 -0.82
CA ASN A 46 6.48 -5.87 0.55
C ASN A 46 5.33 -4.89 0.76
N SER A 47 5.44 -3.70 0.19
CA SER A 47 4.38 -2.70 0.18
C SER A 47 3.11 -3.25 -0.47
N ALA A 48 3.24 -3.97 -1.60
CA ALA A 48 2.08 -4.57 -2.26
C ALA A 48 1.41 -5.64 -1.37
N LYS A 49 2.20 -6.48 -0.71
CA LYS A 49 1.68 -7.48 0.26
C LYS A 49 0.97 -6.82 1.45
N LEU A 50 1.56 -5.77 2.01
CA LEU A 50 0.95 -5.01 3.12
C LEU A 50 -0.38 -4.39 2.69
N GLY A 51 -0.41 -3.74 1.51
CA GLY A 51 -1.64 -3.16 0.98
C GLY A 51 -2.73 -4.21 0.72
N MET A 52 -2.38 -5.36 0.15
CA MET A 52 -3.33 -6.47 -0.03
C MET A 52 -3.87 -6.98 1.31
N TYR A 53 -3.02 -7.07 2.34
CA TYR A 53 -3.44 -7.51 3.67
C TYR A 53 -4.41 -6.51 4.31
N ASP A 54 -4.13 -5.20 4.23
CA ASP A 54 -5.02 -4.16 4.74
C ASP A 54 -6.38 -4.18 4.02
N LEU A 55 -6.38 -4.28 2.69
CA LEU A 55 -7.60 -4.43 1.89
C LEU A 55 -8.41 -5.67 2.30
N TYR A 56 -7.72 -6.81 2.51
CA TYR A 56 -8.36 -8.04 2.97
C TYR A 56 -9.01 -7.87 4.34
N LEU A 57 -8.32 -7.24 5.29
CA LEU A 57 -8.86 -6.99 6.63
C LEU A 57 -10.10 -6.09 6.58
N MET A 58 -10.09 -5.03 5.77
CA MET A 58 -11.26 -4.17 5.58
C MET A 58 -12.44 -4.98 5.03
N ASN A 59 -12.20 -5.76 3.97
CA ASN A 59 -13.22 -6.59 3.36
C ASN A 59 -13.77 -7.64 4.32
N TYR A 60 -12.90 -8.26 5.13
CA TYR A 60 -13.30 -9.20 6.17
C TYR A 60 -14.22 -8.54 7.21
N LYS A 61 -13.86 -7.34 7.70
CA LYS A 61 -14.68 -6.57 8.65
C LYS A 61 -16.05 -6.24 8.07
N VAL A 62 -16.09 -5.74 6.84
CA VAL A 62 -17.33 -5.40 6.12
C VAL A 62 -18.20 -6.64 5.88
N ALA A 63 -17.60 -7.78 5.52
CA ALA A 63 -18.34 -9.02 5.23
C ALA A 63 -18.94 -9.67 6.48
N ASN A 64 -18.33 -9.50 7.65
CA ASN A 64 -18.71 -10.18 8.90
C ASN A 64 -19.47 -9.27 9.88
N VAL A 65 -20.07 -8.17 9.42
CA VAL A 65 -20.95 -7.34 10.25
C VAL A 65 -22.22 -8.13 10.61
N THR A 66 -22.34 -8.53 11.89
CA THR A 66 -23.47 -9.34 12.40
C THR A 66 -24.67 -8.47 12.79
N ASP A 67 -24.43 -7.28 13.36
CA ASP A 67 -25.46 -6.50 14.05
C ASP A 67 -25.84 -5.23 13.25
N GLY A 68 -25.55 -5.21 11.95
CA GLY A 68 -25.80 -4.08 11.07
C GLY A 68 -24.99 -2.81 11.39
N THR A 69 -24.04 -2.89 12.33
CA THR A 69 -23.25 -1.73 12.77
C THR A 69 -21.76 -2.00 12.64
N LEU A 70 -21.10 -1.14 11.86
CA LEU A 70 -19.65 -1.09 11.68
C LEU A 70 -19.22 0.35 11.95
N ASP A 71 -18.25 0.56 12.83
CA ASP A 71 -17.76 1.91 13.10
C ASP A 71 -16.72 2.31 12.05
N TYR A 72 -16.74 3.57 11.60
CA TYR A 72 -15.75 4.11 10.67
C TYR A 72 -14.32 3.84 11.14
N GLY A 73 -14.06 4.02 12.43
CA GLY A 73 -12.75 3.80 13.05
C GLY A 73 -12.22 2.39 12.89
N GLN A 74 -13.08 1.39 12.65
CA GLN A 74 -12.63 0.02 12.37
C GLN A 74 -12.00 -0.10 10.98
N LEU A 75 -12.42 0.70 10.00
CA LEU A 75 -11.84 0.72 8.65
C LEU A 75 -10.71 1.75 8.54
N GLU A 76 -10.82 2.85 9.28
CA GLU A 76 -9.81 3.93 9.33
C GLU A 76 -8.41 3.40 9.65
N ILE A 77 -8.28 2.44 10.58
CA ILE A 77 -6.98 1.84 10.91
C ILE A 77 -6.27 1.28 9.66
N GLN A 78 -7.01 0.62 8.76
CA GLN A 78 -6.43 0.10 7.53
C GLN A 78 -6.20 1.21 6.50
N LEU A 79 -7.06 2.22 6.44
CA LEU A 79 -6.84 3.38 5.58
C LEU A 79 -5.56 4.14 5.97
N GLU A 80 -5.35 4.36 7.27
CA GLU A 80 -4.13 4.97 7.81
C GLU A 80 -2.90 4.11 7.52
N SER A 81 -3.00 2.79 7.70
CA SER A 81 -1.92 1.85 7.35
C SER A 81 -1.53 1.95 5.87
N LEU A 82 -2.52 2.00 4.96
CA LEU A 82 -2.28 2.19 3.53
C LEU A 82 -1.61 3.55 3.23
N HIS A 83 -2.04 4.62 3.88
CA HIS A 83 -1.41 5.95 3.74
C HIS A 83 0.04 5.97 4.26
N GLN A 84 0.30 5.31 5.39
CA GLN A 84 1.66 5.14 5.93
C GLN A 84 2.54 4.31 4.99
N ASN A 85 1.98 3.28 4.38
CA ASN A 85 2.64 2.48 3.36
C ASN A 85 3.02 3.35 2.15
N LEU A 86 2.08 4.16 1.62
CA LEU A 86 2.37 5.11 0.54
C LEU A 86 3.42 6.16 0.94
N ALA A 87 3.38 6.66 2.18
CA ALA A 87 4.39 7.60 2.67
C ALA A 87 5.78 6.95 2.71
N THR A 88 5.87 5.68 3.09
CA THR A 88 7.11 4.89 3.05
C THR A 88 7.63 4.78 1.62
N ILE A 89 6.77 4.46 0.65
CA ILE A 89 7.15 4.43 -0.76
C ILE A 89 7.61 5.81 -1.27
N LYS A 90 6.89 6.88 -0.93
CA LYS A 90 7.28 8.25 -1.29
C LYS A 90 8.64 8.68 -0.72
N SER A 91 9.15 8.00 0.30
CA SER A 91 10.46 8.30 0.90
C SER A 91 11.66 7.69 0.16
N ILE A 92 11.41 6.77 -0.79
CA ILE A 92 12.45 6.22 -1.66
C ILE A 92 12.96 7.32 -2.59
N ASP A 93 14.28 7.43 -2.75
CA ASP A 93 14.88 8.36 -3.70
C ASP A 93 14.93 7.70 -5.09
N PRO A 94 14.12 8.19 -6.06
CA PRO A 94 14.09 7.59 -7.39
C PRO A 94 15.35 7.92 -8.21
N THR A 95 16.13 8.93 -7.83
CA THR A 95 17.30 9.38 -8.59
C THR A 95 18.49 8.44 -8.46
N THR A 96 18.46 7.55 -7.48
CA THR A 96 19.49 6.54 -7.22
C THR A 96 19.14 5.16 -7.81
N LEU A 97 18.00 5.02 -8.49
CA LEU A 97 17.53 3.78 -9.09
C LEU A 97 18.02 3.62 -10.54
N PRO A 98 18.35 2.40 -10.99
CA PRO A 98 18.41 2.07 -12.41
C PRO A 98 17.11 2.42 -13.12
N LYS A 99 17.17 2.68 -14.42
CA LYS A 99 16.04 3.21 -15.20
C LYS A 99 14.77 2.37 -15.07
N ASP A 100 14.90 1.05 -15.18
CA ASP A 100 13.75 0.12 -15.16
C ASP A 100 13.11 0.08 -13.75
N ASP A 101 13.92 0.15 -12.68
CA ASP A 101 13.41 0.22 -11.31
C ASP A 101 12.79 1.58 -11.01
N ALA A 102 13.30 2.65 -11.60
CA ALA A 102 12.73 3.99 -11.47
C ALA A 102 11.33 4.07 -12.10
N ILE A 103 11.11 3.39 -13.23
CA ILE A 103 9.78 3.28 -13.86
C ILE A 103 8.86 2.45 -12.98
N ASN A 104 9.29 1.26 -12.56
CA ASN A 104 8.50 0.40 -11.66
C ASN A 104 8.12 1.11 -10.36
N TYR A 105 9.06 1.86 -9.77
CA TYR A 105 8.80 2.71 -8.61
C TYR A 105 7.70 3.75 -8.88
N GLN A 106 7.79 4.46 -10.00
CA GLN A 106 6.82 5.52 -10.35
C GLN A 106 5.42 4.95 -10.57
N VAL A 107 5.32 3.88 -11.36
CA VAL A 107 4.04 3.21 -11.65
C VAL A 107 3.43 2.67 -10.38
N TYR A 108 4.20 1.90 -9.59
CA TYR A 108 3.71 1.33 -8.35
C TYR A 108 3.23 2.39 -7.34
N ARG A 109 3.97 3.51 -7.23
CA ARG A 109 3.58 4.61 -6.36
C ARG A 109 2.24 5.21 -6.78
N GLU A 110 2.01 5.38 -8.07
CA GLU A 110 0.75 5.92 -8.60
C GLU A 110 -0.40 4.92 -8.44
N ASP A 111 -0.16 3.64 -8.71
CA ASP A 111 -1.11 2.56 -8.50
C ASP A 111 -1.53 2.44 -7.03
N LEU A 112 -0.59 2.48 -6.10
CA LEU A 112 -0.89 2.46 -4.65
C LEU A 112 -1.70 3.70 -4.23
N ASN A 113 -1.36 4.88 -4.74
CA ASN A 113 -2.13 6.11 -4.50
C ASN A 113 -3.56 5.99 -5.07
N THR A 114 -3.72 5.39 -6.23
CA THR A 114 -5.01 5.12 -6.87
C THR A 114 -5.83 4.13 -6.05
N VAL A 115 -5.23 3.02 -5.62
CA VAL A 115 -5.84 2.03 -4.73
C VAL A 115 -6.37 2.68 -3.45
N ILE A 116 -5.55 3.52 -2.81
CA ILE A 116 -5.92 4.26 -1.60
C ILE A 116 -7.09 5.19 -1.87
N THR A 117 -7.05 5.94 -2.97
CA THR A 117 -8.12 6.87 -3.35
C THR A 117 -9.43 6.13 -3.59
N MET A 118 -9.39 5.03 -4.34
CA MET A 118 -10.55 4.19 -4.63
C MET A 118 -11.15 3.60 -3.35
N ILE A 119 -10.34 2.96 -2.50
CA ILE A 119 -10.86 2.32 -1.30
C ILE A 119 -11.41 3.34 -0.30
N ASN A 120 -10.79 4.53 -0.17
CA ASN A 120 -11.35 5.64 0.61
C ASN A 120 -12.75 6.02 0.09
N SER A 121 -12.92 6.16 -1.23
CA SER A 121 -14.23 6.46 -1.83
C SER A 121 -15.27 5.37 -1.53
N TYR A 122 -14.88 4.10 -1.56
CA TYR A 122 -15.77 2.99 -1.19
C TYR A 122 -16.13 2.99 0.30
N VAL A 123 -15.21 3.39 1.19
CA VAL A 123 -15.51 3.59 2.62
C VAL A 123 -16.45 4.78 2.82
N ASP A 124 -16.19 5.90 2.14
CA ASP A 124 -17.03 7.10 2.21
C ASP A 124 -18.45 6.83 1.69
N ALA A 125 -18.59 5.98 0.67
CA ALA A 125 -19.90 5.53 0.19
C ALA A 125 -20.67 4.68 1.22
N MET A 126 -20.00 4.16 2.26
CA MET A 126 -20.67 3.51 3.38
C MET A 126 -21.18 4.50 4.44
N ARG A 127 -20.80 5.77 4.37
CA ARG A 127 -21.25 6.79 5.32
C ARG A 127 -22.69 7.18 5.04
N GLU A 128 -23.46 7.45 6.09
CA GLU A 128 -24.85 7.93 5.93
C GLU A 128 -24.89 9.37 5.42
N ASP A 129 -23.91 10.19 5.81
CA ASP A 129 -23.83 11.60 5.47
C ASP A 129 -22.37 12.03 5.28
N THR A 130 -21.94 12.06 4.01
CA THR A 130 -20.58 12.43 3.64
C THR A 130 -20.26 13.92 3.84
N SER A 131 -21.27 14.76 4.10
CA SER A 131 -21.08 16.19 4.37
C SER A 131 -20.58 16.47 5.79
N LYS A 132 -20.78 15.52 6.72
CA LYS A 132 -20.31 15.63 8.10
C LYS A 132 -18.82 15.37 8.20
N LYS A 133 -18.18 15.99 9.19
CA LYS A 133 -16.79 15.66 9.55
C LYS A 133 -16.71 14.19 9.98
N ILE A 134 -15.71 13.50 9.47
CA ILE A 134 -15.39 12.11 9.82
C ILE A 134 -15.23 11.99 11.34
N ASN A 135 -15.83 10.95 11.91
CA ASN A 135 -15.73 10.57 13.30
C ASN A 135 -15.55 9.05 13.40
N ASN A 136 -14.57 8.59 14.17
CA ASN A 136 -14.24 7.17 14.33
C ASN A 136 -15.41 6.36 14.89
N SER A 137 -16.33 6.98 15.64
CA SER A 137 -17.55 6.36 16.16
C SER A 137 -18.76 6.48 15.24
N GLU A 138 -18.62 7.08 14.04
CA GLU A 138 -19.67 7.13 13.03
C GLU A 138 -20.06 5.70 12.62
N LYS A 139 -21.36 5.40 12.68
CA LYS A 139 -21.89 4.12 12.21
C LYS A 139 -21.98 4.14 10.69
N LEU A 140 -21.36 3.16 10.05
CA LEU A 140 -21.43 2.95 8.63
C LEU A 140 -22.69 2.18 8.26
N ASN A 141 -23.29 2.56 7.13
CA ASN A 141 -24.32 1.80 6.46
C ASN A 141 -23.73 0.46 5.99
N SER A 142 -24.13 -0.63 6.65
CA SER A 142 -23.66 -1.99 6.34
C SER A 142 -24.74 -2.85 5.68
N GLN A 143 -25.74 -2.22 5.06
CA GLN A 143 -26.73 -2.93 4.25
C GLN A 143 -26.06 -3.71 3.11
N GLU A 144 -26.75 -4.74 2.62
CA GLU A 144 -26.19 -5.66 1.63
C GLU A 144 -25.68 -4.96 0.36
N ALA A 145 -26.44 -4.00 -0.17
CA ALA A 145 -26.02 -3.23 -1.35
C ALA A 145 -24.71 -2.46 -1.10
N THR A 146 -24.59 -1.83 0.05
CA THR A 146 -23.39 -1.07 0.45
C THR A 146 -22.18 -1.98 0.64
N ARG A 147 -22.38 -3.15 1.29
CA ARG A 147 -21.33 -4.17 1.42
C ARG A 147 -20.91 -4.75 0.07
N ASN A 148 -21.85 -4.95 -0.86
CA ASN A 148 -21.55 -5.39 -2.22
C ASN A 148 -20.73 -4.35 -2.98
N ASN A 149 -21.07 -3.08 -2.85
CA ASN A 149 -20.29 -2.00 -3.45
C ASN A 149 -18.86 -1.95 -2.90
N PHE A 150 -18.70 -2.07 -1.58
CA PHE A 150 -17.38 -2.17 -0.95
C PHE A 150 -16.59 -3.39 -1.45
N ARG A 151 -17.22 -4.57 -1.50
CA ARG A 151 -16.61 -5.81 -2.03
C ARG A 151 -16.12 -5.67 -3.46
N TYR A 152 -16.90 -4.97 -4.30
CA TYR A 152 -16.51 -4.66 -5.66
C TYR A 152 -15.25 -3.77 -5.69
N GLY A 153 -15.24 -2.71 -4.87
CA GLY A 153 -14.06 -1.86 -4.69
C GLY A 153 -12.82 -2.64 -4.26
N TYR A 154 -12.94 -3.45 -3.21
CA TYR A 154 -11.90 -4.37 -2.75
C TYR A 154 -11.37 -5.26 -3.88
N SER A 155 -12.26 -5.85 -4.69
CA SER A 155 -11.85 -6.75 -5.77
C SER A 155 -11.00 -6.04 -6.81
N ILE A 156 -11.37 -4.81 -7.20
CA ILE A 156 -10.59 -4.03 -8.17
C ILE A 156 -9.24 -3.63 -7.58
N THR A 157 -9.25 -3.03 -6.39
CA THR A 157 -8.01 -2.52 -5.77
C THR A 157 -7.04 -3.65 -5.44
N ASN A 158 -7.54 -4.81 -4.97
CA ASN A 158 -6.70 -5.96 -4.70
C ASN A 158 -6.10 -6.55 -5.98
N LYS A 159 -6.82 -6.53 -7.10
CA LYS A 159 -6.29 -6.98 -8.40
C LYS A 159 -5.13 -6.11 -8.89
N ILE A 160 -5.21 -4.79 -8.68
CA ILE A 160 -4.10 -3.86 -9.02
C ILE A 160 -2.86 -4.24 -8.23
N LEU A 161 -2.95 -4.32 -6.89
CA LEU A 161 -1.80 -4.68 -6.06
C LEU A 161 -1.29 -6.11 -6.32
N GLU A 162 -2.19 -7.05 -6.66
CA GLU A 162 -1.82 -8.41 -7.00
C GLU A 162 -1.05 -8.49 -8.33
N ARG A 163 -1.50 -7.75 -9.35
CA ARG A 163 -0.77 -7.56 -10.61
C ARG A 163 0.61 -7.02 -10.32
N ASP A 164 0.70 -5.88 -9.65
CA ASP A 164 1.99 -5.21 -9.42
C ASP A 164 2.95 -6.09 -8.65
N LYS A 165 2.48 -6.74 -7.59
CA LYS A 165 3.27 -7.74 -6.84
C LYS A 165 3.77 -8.84 -7.76
N THR A 166 2.92 -9.38 -8.63
CA THR A 166 3.27 -10.51 -9.51
C THR A 166 4.32 -10.10 -10.52
N GLU A 167 4.14 -8.96 -11.17
CA GLU A 167 5.07 -8.41 -12.15
C GLU A 167 6.41 -8.03 -11.49
N LEU A 168 6.38 -7.39 -10.32
CA LEU A 168 7.58 -7.11 -9.52
C LEU A 168 8.30 -8.42 -9.14
N VAL A 169 7.62 -9.43 -8.60
CA VAL A 169 8.25 -10.73 -8.27
C VAL A 169 8.91 -11.38 -9.49
N GLN A 170 8.37 -11.14 -10.69
CA GLN A 170 8.91 -11.66 -11.96
C GLN A 170 9.98 -10.74 -12.58
N HIS A 171 10.37 -9.66 -11.91
CA HIS A 171 11.28 -8.62 -12.43
C HIS A 171 10.83 -8.05 -13.77
N LYS A 172 9.51 -7.87 -13.94
CA LYS A 172 8.92 -7.28 -15.14
C LYS A 172 8.62 -5.80 -14.94
N ASP A 173 8.52 -5.11 -16.06
CA ASP A 173 8.17 -3.69 -16.13
C ASP A 173 6.66 -3.48 -15.93
N LEU A 174 6.28 -2.71 -14.91
CA LEU A 174 4.89 -2.44 -14.55
C LEU A 174 4.16 -1.56 -15.59
N TYR A 175 4.88 -0.67 -16.27
CA TYR A 175 4.29 0.20 -17.28
C TYR A 175 3.89 -0.60 -18.53
N GLU A 176 4.78 -1.47 -19.01
CA GLU A 176 4.54 -2.33 -20.17
C GLU A 176 3.49 -3.41 -19.90
N ASN A 177 3.46 -3.98 -18.69
CA ASN A 177 2.56 -5.08 -18.32
C ASN A 177 1.29 -4.62 -17.58
N GLY A 178 1.10 -3.31 -17.37
CA GLY A 178 -0.07 -2.72 -16.75
C GLY A 178 -0.69 -1.63 -17.63
N ASP A 179 -0.14 -0.42 -17.55
CA ASP A 179 -0.73 0.79 -18.14
C ASP A 179 -0.83 0.73 -19.66
N LYS A 180 0.21 0.23 -20.33
CA LYS A 180 0.24 0.16 -21.80
C LYS A 180 -0.78 -0.83 -22.35
N LEU A 181 -1.01 -1.94 -21.66
CA LEU A 181 -2.05 -2.91 -22.03
C LEU A 181 -3.44 -2.30 -21.85
N ALA A 182 -3.67 -1.58 -20.75
CA ALA A 182 -4.94 -0.89 -20.51
C ALA A 182 -5.22 0.20 -21.56
N ILE A 183 -4.21 0.98 -21.93
CA ILE A 183 -4.32 2.00 -23.00
C ILE A 183 -4.69 1.33 -24.33
N LYS A 184 -3.99 0.26 -24.70
CA LYS A 184 -4.26 -0.47 -25.95
C LYS A 184 -5.67 -1.04 -26.00
N GLU A 185 -6.16 -1.63 -24.91
CA GLU A 185 -7.54 -2.13 -24.83
C GLU A 185 -8.60 -1.01 -24.97
N MET A 186 -8.28 0.21 -24.52
CA MET A 186 -9.17 1.37 -24.67
C MET A 186 -9.15 1.93 -26.10
N GLU A 187 -8.00 1.88 -26.77
CA GLU A 187 -7.87 2.26 -28.17
C GLU A 187 -8.57 1.25 -29.10
N ASP A 188 -8.45 -0.05 -28.83
CA ASP A 188 -9.07 -1.12 -29.63
C ASP A 188 -10.62 -1.18 -29.48
N LYS A 189 -11.18 -0.50 -28.46
CA LYS A 189 -12.62 -0.38 -28.21
C LYS A 189 -13.26 0.88 -28.83
N LYS A 190 -12.48 1.72 -29.51
CA LYS A 190 -12.98 2.89 -30.27
C LYS A 190 -13.22 2.53 -31.73
#